data_AF-A0A7S3DBD7-F1
#
_entry.id   AF-A0A7S3DBD7-F1
#
_cell.length_a   1.000
_cell.length_b   1.000
_cell.length_c   1.000
_cell.angle_alpha   90.00
_cell.angle_beta   90.00
_cell.angle_gamma   90.00
#
_symmetry.space_group_name_H-M   'P 1'
#
loop_
_entity.id
_entity.type
_entity.pdbx_description
1 polymer ?
#
loop_
_entity_poly.entity_id
_entity_poly.type
_entity_poly.pdbx_seq_one_letter_code
_entity_poly.pdbx_strand_id
1 'polypeptide(L)'
;MECSHYMKNFDAGFAPIRAAKSKQLLTTINENFGTLAFCRRWLDRLGEDKYMMALKNLCDLGVVDPYPPLCDQRGSYVAQFEHTILLRPTCKEVLTRGDDF
;
A
#
# COMPACT_ATOMS: atom_id res chain seq x y z
N MET A 1 -3.84 13.16 11.02
CA MET A 1 -3.89 12.88 9.57
C MET A 1 -4.50 11.50 9.38
N GLU A 2 -5.35 11.34 8.37
CA GLU A 2 -6.05 10.07 8.12
C GLU A 2 -5.20 9.15 7.22
N CYS A 3 -5.20 7.84 7.50
CA CYS A 3 -4.45 6.85 6.73
C CYS A 3 -5.13 6.54 5.39
N SER A 4 -4.41 6.74 4.30
CA SER A 4 -4.91 6.52 2.93
C SER A 4 -4.27 5.34 2.21
N HIS A 5 -3.04 4.95 2.58
CA HIS A 5 -2.27 3.90 1.92
C HIS A 5 -2.26 2.62 2.74
N TYR A 6 -2.34 1.49 2.04
CA TYR A 6 -2.41 0.15 2.61
C TYR A 6 -1.64 -0.81 1.68
N MET A 7 -1.09 -1.89 2.22
CA MET A 7 -0.45 -2.92 1.41
C MET A 7 -0.67 -4.28 2.07
N LYS A 8 -0.90 -5.33 1.27
CA LYS A 8 -0.92 -6.67 1.83
C LYS A 8 0.49 -7.01 2.32
N ASN A 9 0.59 -7.55 3.54
CA ASN A 9 1.86 -8.00 4.06
C ASN A 9 2.37 -9.18 3.19
N PHE A 10 3.57 -9.03 2.62
CA PHE A 10 4.13 -9.99 1.66
C PHE A 10 4.35 -11.37 2.29
N ASP A 11 4.74 -11.38 3.57
CA ASP A 11 5.07 -12.59 4.33
C ASP A 11 3.87 -13.13 5.12
N ALA A 12 2.70 -12.48 5.04
CA ALA A 12 1.51 -12.95 5.73
C ALA A 12 1.10 -14.33 5.19
N GLY A 13 1.15 -15.32 6.08
CA GLY A 13 0.59 -16.64 5.84
C GLY A 13 -0.94 -16.66 5.84
N PHE A 14 -1.51 -17.85 5.90
CA PHE A 14 -2.96 -18.01 6.00
C PHE A 14 -3.51 -17.42 7.30
N ALA A 15 -4.43 -16.46 7.18
CA ALA A 15 -5.18 -15.90 8.32
C ALA A 15 -6.66 -16.36 8.25
N PRO A 16 -7.22 -16.96 9.33
CA PRO A 16 -8.60 -17.41 9.34
C PRO A 16 -9.58 -16.24 9.50
N ILE A 17 -9.88 -15.57 8.40
CA ILE A 17 -10.86 -14.48 8.36
C ILE A 17 -12.26 -15.07 8.49
N ARG A 18 -13.07 -14.60 9.45
CA ARG A 18 -14.45 -15.08 9.64
C ARG A 18 -15.49 -14.15 9.01
N ALA A 19 -15.25 -12.84 9.06
CA ALA A 19 -16.18 -11.84 8.55
C ALA A 19 -16.28 -11.91 7.02
N ALA A 20 -17.50 -12.07 6.50
CA ALA A 20 -17.74 -12.24 5.06
C ALA A 20 -17.25 -11.04 4.24
N LYS A 21 -17.54 -9.80 4.67
CA LYS A 21 -17.08 -8.58 3.99
C LYS A 21 -15.55 -8.44 4.01
N SER A 22 -14.86 -8.87 5.07
CA SER A 22 -13.39 -8.91 5.12
C SER A 22 -12.81 -9.94 4.14
N LYS A 23 -13.44 -11.12 4.01
CA LYS A 23 -13.03 -12.11 3.01
C LYS A 23 -13.20 -11.56 1.60
N GLN A 24 -14.37 -10.99 1.30
CA GLN A 24 -14.65 -10.39 0.00
C GLN A 24 -13.64 -9.30 -0.33
N LEU A 25 -13.40 -8.37 0.60
CA LEU A 25 -12.43 -7.30 0.41
C LEU A 25 -11.01 -7.84 0.18
N LEU A 26 -10.60 -8.88 0.92
CA LEU A 26 -9.29 -9.50 0.71
C LEU A 26 -9.20 -10.16 -0.67
N THR A 27 -10.27 -10.78 -1.16
CA THR A 27 -10.35 -11.29 -2.54
C THR A 27 -10.13 -10.16 -3.54
N THR A 28 -10.87 -9.05 -3.41
CA THR A 28 -10.69 -7.86 -4.25
C THR A 28 -9.25 -7.35 -4.21
N ILE A 29 -8.63 -7.26 -3.04
CA ILE A 29 -7.23 -6.84 -2.88
C ILE A 29 -6.27 -7.80 -3.59
N ASN A 30 -6.45 -9.11 -3.40
CA ASN A 30 -5.58 -10.12 -4.04
C ASN A 30 -5.68 -10.08 -5.57
N GLU A 31 -6.89 -9.92 -6.12
CA GLU A 31 -7.14 -9.92 -7.56
C GLU A 31 -6.62 -8.65 -8.25
N ASN A 32 -6.69 -7.49 -7.58
CA ASN A 32 -6.38 -6.20 -8.20
C ASN A 32 -4.99 -5.65 -7.85
N PHE A 33 -4.46 -5.98 -6.67
CA PHE A 33 -3.20 -5.41 -6.19
C PHE A 33 -2.17 -6.48 -5.80
N GLY A 34 -2.62 -7.67 -5.38
CA GLY A 34 -1.72 -8.71 -4.86
C GLY A 34 -0.97 -8.22 -3.63
N THR A 35 0.35 -8.01 -3.79
CA THR A 35 1.24 -7.46 -2.75
C THR A 35 1.67 -6.02 -3.03
N LEU A 36 1.18 -5.39 -4.09
CA LEU A 36 1.41 -3.97 -4.35
C LEU A 36 0.58 -3.10 -3.39
N ALA A 37 1.09 -1.91 -3.08
CA ALA A 37 0.36 -0.94 -2.29
C ALA A 37 -0.90 -0.45 -3.03
N PHE A 38 -1.93 -0.12 -2.28
CA PHE A 38 -3.18 0.44 -2.77
C PHE A 38 -3.67 1.57 -1.85
N CYS A 39 -4.72 2.28 -2.29
CA CYS A 39 -5.36 3.31 -1.48
C CYS A 39 -6.89 3.19 -1.53
N ARG A 40 -7.57 3.82 -0.56
CA ARG A 40 -9.04 3.79 -0.45
C ARG A 40 -9.76 4.20 -1.74
N ARG A 41 -9.27 5.25 -2.40
CA ARG A 41 -9.82 5.74 -3.69
C ARG A 41 -9.83 4.68 -4.79
N TRP A 42 -8.90 3.72 -4.75
CA TRP A 42 -8.87 2.64 -5.73
C TRP A 42 -9.92 1.59 -5.44
N LEU A 43 -10.16 1.28 -4.16
CA LEU A 43 -11.30 0.43 -3.76
C LEU A 43 -12.63 1.08 -4.15
N ASP A 44 -12.78 2.39 -3.91
CA ASP A 44 -13.98 3.14 -4.32
C ASP A 44 -14.21 3.04 -5.85
N ARG A 45 -13.14 3.14 -6.65
CA ARG A 45 -13.21 3.01 -8.11
C ARG A 45 -13.59 1.60 -8.56
N LEU A 46 -13.22 0.57 -7.80
CA LEU A 46 -13.62 -0.82 -8.03
C LEU A 46 -15.07 -1.10 -7.60
N GLY A 47 -15.76 -0.10 -7.01
CA GLY A 47 -17.14 -0.22 -6.56
C GLY A 47 -17.27 -0.85 -5.16
N GLU A 48 -16.17 -1.01 -4.42
CA GLU A 48 -16.26 -1.41 -3.02
C GLU A 48 -16.91 -0.31 -2.19
N ASP A 49 -17.89 -0.68 -1.38
CA ASP A 49 -18.62 0.20 -0.50
C ASP A 49 -18.55 -0.26 0.95
N LYS A 50 -18.72 0.67 1.90
CA LYS A 50 -18.82 0.40 3.35
C LYS A 50 -17.72 -0.55 3.87
N TYR A 51 -16.55 -0.55 3.24
CA TYR A 51 -15.48 -1.52 3.46
C TYR A 51 -14.55 -1.14 4.61
N MET A 52 -14.72 0.05 5.20
CA MET A 52 -13.81 0.58 6.23
C MET A 52 -13.60 -0.35 7.42
N MET A 53 -14.66 -0.98 7.93
CA MET A 53 -14.53 -1.92 9.04
C MET A 53 -13.91 -3.26 8.62
N ALA A 54 -14.14 -3.68 7.38
CA ALA A 54 -13.49 -4.86 6.79
C ALA A 54 -11.98 -4.60 6.60
N LEU A 55 -11.60 -3.43 6.10
CA LEU A 55 -10.21 -3.02 5.96
C LEU A 55 -9.51 -2.94 7.32
N LYS A 56 -10.15 -2.32 8.33
CA LYS A 56 -9.64 -2.32 9.70
C LYS A 56 -9.41 -3.74 10.23
N ASN A 57 -10.36 -4.64 10.01
CA ASN A 57 -10.24 -6.03 10.43
C ASN A 57 -9.05 -6.75 9.75
N LEU A 58 -8.82 -6.51 8.46
CA LEU A 58 -7.63 -7.05 7.76
C LEU A 58 -6.33 -6.49 8.34
N CYS A 59 -6.31 -5.22 8.76
CA CYS A 59 -5.17 -4.63 9.45
C CYS A 59 -4.96 -5.21 10.85
N ASP A 60 -6.02 -5.33 11.64
CA ASP A 60 -5.95 -5.90 12.99
C ASP A 60 -5.47 -7.37 12.97
N LEU A 61 -5.72 -8.09 11.87
CA LEU A 61 -5.24 -9.46 11.64
C LEU A 61 -3.82 -9.54 11.06
N GLY A 62 -3.16 -8.41 10.77
CA GLY A 62 -1.81 -8.38 10.18
C GLY A 62 -1.73 -8.87 8.73
N VAL A 63 -2.86 -8.96 8.03
CA VAL A 63 -2.90 -9.36 6.60
C VAL A 63 -2.61 -8.15 5.70
N VAL A 64 -3.01 -6.97 6.14
CA VAL A 64 -2.80 -5.70 5.44
C VAL A 64 -2.16 -4.71 6.41
N ASP A 65 -1.09 -4.05 5.99
CA ASP A 65 -0.42 -3.04 6.79
C ASP A 65 -0.91 -1.63 6.38
N PRO A 66 -1.31 -0.77 7.34
CA PRO A 66 -1.61 0.63 7.08
C PRO A 66 -0.33 1.46 7.01
N TYR A 67 -0.25 2.36 6.03
CA TYR A 67 0.86 3.30 5.84
C TYR A 67 0.33 4.74 5.99
N PRO A 68 0.22 5.25 7.23
CA PRO A 68 -0.25 6.61 7.46
C PRO A 68 0.77 7.65 6.95
N PRO A 69 0.34 8.90 6.71
CA PRO A 69 1.26 9.98 6.36
C PRO A 69 2.39 10.12 7.40
N LEU A 70 3.64 10.18 6.92
CA LEU A 70 4.83 10.42 7.73
C LEU A 70 5.12 11.92 7.73
N CYS A 71 5.20 12.53 8.90
CA CYS A 71 5.29 13.98 9.04
C CYS A 71 6.33 14.37 10.08
N ASP A 72 7.13 15.36 9.75
CA ASP A 72 8.06 16.00 10.68
C ASP A 72 7.31 16.98 11.62
N GLN A 73 8.02 17.61 12.55
CA GLN A 73 7.48 18.52 13.56
C GLN A 73 6.73 19.67 12.91
N ARG A 74 5.67 20.12 13.59
CA ARG A 74 4.83 21.22 13.11
C ARG A 74 5.66 22.47 12.82
N GLY A 75 5.56 22.99 11.60
CA GLY A 75 6.28 24.19 11.15
C GLY A 75 7.60 23.90 10.44
N SER A 76 8.05 22.64 10.38
CA SER A 76 9.18 22.21 9.54
C SER A 76 8.80 22.16 8.05
N TYR A 77 9.84 22.07 7.20
CA TYR A 77 9.71 21.92 5.75
C TYR A 77 10.53 20.73 5.28
N VAL A 78 9.96 19.90 4.40
CA VAL A 78 10.57 18.68 3.87
C VAL A 78 10.56 18.73 2.34
N ALA A 79 11.65 18.25 1.72
CA ALA A 79 11.76 18.05 0.27
C ALA A 79 12.23 16.62 -0.02
N GLN A 80 11.87 16.05 -1.18
CA GLN A 80 12.21 14.69 -1.59
C GLN A 80 12.58 14.63 -3.08
N PHE A 81 13.61 13.84 -3.41
CA PHE A 81 13.95 13.37 -4.76
C PHE A 81 14.12 11.85 -4.71
N GLU A 82 13.78 11.14 -5.79
CA GLU A 82 13.86 9.68 -5.84
C GLU A 82 14.25 9.18 -7.24
N HIS A 83 15.18 8.21 -7.30
CA HIS A 83 15.45 7.41 -8.50
C HIS A 83 15.46 5.93 -8.17
N THR A 84 15.05 5.12 -9.14
CA THR A 84 15.27 3.67 -9.11
C THR A 84 16.58 3.36 -9.82
N ILE A 85 17.48 2.64 -9.15
CA ILE A 85 18.74 2.17 -9.72
C ILE A 85 18.71 0.66 -9.91
N LEU A 86 19.33 0.19 -11.00
CA LEU A 86 19.55 -1.23 -11.24
C LEU A 86 21.04 -1.53 -11.13
N LEU A 87 21.38 -2.43 -10.20
CA LEU A 87 22.73 -2.96 -10.05
C LEU A 87 22.89 -4.15 -11.00
N ARG A 88 23.37 -3.88 -12.21
CA ARG A 88 23.60 -4.92 -13.23
C ARG A 88 24.97 -5.55 -13.00
N PRO A 89 25.21 -6.77 -13.52
CA PRO A 89 26.52 -7.40 -13.46
C PRO A 89 27.66 -6.53 -14.02
N THR A 90 27.36 -5.68 -15.02
CA THR A 90 28.37 -4.90 -15.77
C THR A 90 28.40 -3.42 -15.40
N CYS A 91 27.38 -2.90 -14.72
CA CYS A 91 27.29 -1.47 -14.40
C CYS A 91 26.21 -1.20 -13.35
N LYS A 92 26.30 0.00 -12.77
CA LYS A 92 25.19 0.63 -12.05
C LYS A 92 24.42 1.51 -13.05
N GLU A 93 23.14 1.26 -13.22
CA GLU A 93 22.26 2.01 -14.10
C GLU A 93 21.24 2.80 -13.28
N VAL A 94 21.06 4.09 -13.60
CA VAL A 94 20.00 4.91 -13.00
C VAL A 94 18.80 4.87 -13.94
N LEU A 95 17.87 3.94 -13.70
CA LEU A 95 16.79 3.62 -14.64
C LEU A 95 15.84 4.79 -14.90
N THR A 96 15.64 5.65 -13.90
CA THR A 96 14.67 6.74 -13.96
C THR A 96 15.30 8.13 -14.14
N ARG A 97 16.55 8.21 -14.64
CA ARG A 97 17.22 9.50 -14.94
C ARG A 97 16.58 10.14 -16.19
N GLY A 98 16.18 11.41 -16.08
CA GLY A 98 15.77 12.26 -17.19
C GLY A 98 16.66 13.50 -17.36
N ASP A 99 16.29 14.39 -18.29
CA ASP A 99 16.94 15.70 -18.46
C ASP A 99 16.49 16.73 -17.41
N ASP A 100 15.44 16.40 -16.65
CA ASP A 100 14.87 17.22 -15.59
C ASP A 100 15.58 17.01 -14.25
N PHE A 101 15.66 15.76 -13.76
CA PHE A 101 16.38 15.43 -12.52
C PHE A 101 16.76 13.96 -12.37
#